data_AF-A0A953S1C5-F1
#
_entry.id   AF-A0A953S1C5-F1
#
_cell.length_a   1.000
_cell.length_b   1.000
_cell.length_c   1.000
_cell.angle_alpha   90.00
_cell.angle_beta   90.00
_cell.angle_gamma   90.00
#
_symmetry.space_group_name_H-M   'P 1'
#
loop_
_entity.id
_entity.type
_entity.pdbx_description
1 polymer ?
#
loop_
_entity_poly.entity_id
_entity_poly.type
_entity_poly.pdbx_seq_one_letter_code
_entity_poly.pdbx_strand_id
1 'polypeptide(L)'
;MKEKFEDLVDHLVGNGFFLEEVVELLEKTLIERTLKRTGGNRSAASKLLGIHRNTLQRKMVEYHLDPRKARRKPVRGESRQRKHAATA
;
A
#
# COMPACT_ATOMS: atom_id res chain seq x y z
N MET A 1 -21.84 -15.81 6.47
CA MET A 1 -20.45 -15.28 6.43
C MET A 1 -19.53 -16.08 7.34
N LYS A 2 -19.97 -16.43 8.56
CA LYS A 2 -19.19 -17.28 9.48
C LYS A 2 -18.89 -18.66 8.91
N GLU A 3 -19.88 -19.36 8.33
CA GLU A 3 -19.67 -20.69 7.72
C GLU A 3 -18.53 -20.71 6.69
N LYS A 4 -18.55 -19.79 5.72
CA LYS A 4 -17.48 -19.67 4.72
C LYS A 4 -16.10 -19.33 5.29
N PHE A 5 -16.06 -18.74 6.49
CA PHE A 5 -14.80 -18.44 7.15
C PHE A 5 -14.26 -19.67 7.88
N GLU A 6 -15.10 -20.41 8.59
CA GLU A 6 -14.71 -21.68 9.22
C GLU A 6 -14.23 -22.69 8.16
N ASP A 7 -14.93 -22.81 7.03
CA ASP A 7 -14.50 -23.68 5.92
C ASP A 7 -13.10 -23.31 5.39
N LEU A 8 -12.78 -22.01 5.34
CA LEU A 8 -11.45 -21.53 4.94
C LEU A 8 -10.41 -21.86 6.00
N VAL A 9 -10.74 -21.71 7.28
CA VAL A 9 -9.83 -22.04 8.39
C VAL A 9 -9.52 -23.53 8.39
N ASP A 10 -10.52 -24.40 8.25
CA ASP A 10 -10.34 -25.85 8.16
C ASP A 10 -9.44 -26.24 6.99
N HIS A 11 -9.61 -25.57 5.84
CA HIS A 11 -8.73 -25.77 4.69
C HIS A 11 -7.28 -25.33 4.97
N LEU A 12 -7.08 -24.18 5.62
CA LEU A 12 -5.74 -23.69 5.95
C LEU A 12 -5.01 -24.61 6.95
N VAL A 13 -5.75 -25.10 7.96
CA VAL A 13 -5.23 -26.05 8.95
C VAL A 13 -4.92 -27.41 8.30
N GLY A 14 -5.80 -27.91 7.44
CA GLY A 14 -5.64 -29.22 6.78
C GLY A 14 -4.48 -29.29 5.79
N ASN A 15 -4.05 -28.15 5.23
CA ASN A 15 -2.96 -28.09 4.25
C ASN A 15 -1.59 -27.75 4.87
N GLY A 16 -1.50 -27.57 6.19
CA GLY A 16 -0.23 -27.35 6.88
C GLY A 16 0.39 -25.96 6.65
N PHE A 17 -0.42 -24.92 6.43
CA PHE A 17 0.09 -23.55 6.39
C PHE A 17 0.57 -23.10 7.77
N PHE A 18 1.70 -22.38 7.83
CA PHE A 18 2.13 -21.74 9.06
C PHE A 18 1.29 -20.48 9.33
N LEU A 19 1.04 -20.20 10.62
CA LEU A 19 0.21 -19.07 11.03
C LEU A 19 0.75 -17.75 10.47
N GLU A 20 2.07 -17.57 10.49
CA GLU A 20 2.75 -16.37 10.00
C GLU A 20 2.46 -16.13 8.51
N GLU A 21 2.51 -17.16 7.68
CA GLU A 21 2.24 -17.06 6.24
C GLU A 21 0.79 -16.67 5.96
N VAL A 22 -0.16 -17.27 6.70
CA VAL A 22 -1.58 -16.97 6.57
C VAL A 22 -1.86 -15.53 6.96
N VAL A 23 -1.32 -15.08 8.09
CA VAL A 23 -1.48 -13.70 8.58
C VAL A 23 -0.90 -12.72 7.57
N GLU A 24 0.28 -12.99 7.01
CA GLU A 24 0.91 -12.14 6.01
C GLU A 24 0.06 -12.03 4.74
N LEU A 25 -0.42 -13.16 4.21
CA LEU A 25 -1.27 -13.21 3.03
C LEU A 25 -2.57 -12.44 3.24
N LEU A 26 -3.21 -12.63 4.39
CA LEU A 26 -4.45 -11.95 4.75
C LEU A 26 -4.23 -10.44 4.88
N GLU A 27 -3.20 -10.03 5.60
CA GLU A 27 -2.87 -8.62 5.81
C GLU A 27 -2.58 -7.92 4.46
N LYS A 28 -1.74 -8.52 3.62
CA LYS A 28 -1.45 -8.02 2.27
C LYS A 28 -2.72 -7.87 1.43
N THR A 29 -3.57 -8.89 1.41
CA THR A 29 -4.81 -8.88 0.62
C THR A 29 -5.81 -7.84 1.10
N LEU A 30 -5.94 -7.66 2.43
CA LEU A 30 -6.80 -6.64 3.02
C LEU A 30 -6.32 -5.23 2.67
N ILE A 31 -5.02 -4.97 2.79
CA ILE A 31 -4.43 -3.68 2.45
C ILE A 31 -4.62 -3.37 0.96
N GLU A 32 -4.30 -4.33 0.08
CA GLU A 32 -4.42 -4.15 -1.36
C GLU A 32 -5.87 -3.85 -1.78
N ARG A 33 -6.85 -4.63 -1.30
CA ARG A 33 -8.26 -4.42 -1.63
C ARG A 33 -8.78 -3.10 -1.09
N THR A 34 -8.36 -2.70 0.10
CA THR A 34 -8.73 -1.41 0.70
C THR A 34 -8.17 -0.26 -0.12
N LEU A 35 -6.89 -0.33 -0.53
CA LEU A 35 -6.29 0.68 -1.39
C LEU A 35 -7.00 0.79 -2.74
N LYS A 36 -7.39 -0.35 -3.35
CA LYS A 36 -8.19 -0.36 -4.59
C LYS A 36 -9.54 0.33 -4.37
N ARG A 37 -10.26 0.00 -3.28
CA ARG A 37 -11.55 0.61 -2.93
C ARG A 37 -11.47 2.12 -2.69
N THR A 38 -10.36 2.62 -2.16
CA THR A 38 -10.18 4.05 -1.88
C THR A 38 -9.45 4.80 -3.01
N GLY A 39 -9.21 4.17 -4.16
CA GLY A 39 -8.48 4.78 -5.29
C GLY A 39 -7.03 5.16 -4.94
N GLY A 40 -6.40 4.45 -4.01
CA GLY A 40 -5.04 4.72 -3.53
C GLY A 40 -4.95 5.85 -2.51
N ASN A 41 -6.08 6.35 -1.99
CA ASN A 41 -6.08 7.32 -0.90
C ASN A 41 -5.69 6.63 0.41
N ARG A 42 -4.44 6.82 0.83
CA ARG A 42 -3.86 6.19 2.03
C ARG A 42 -4.55 6.63 3.32
N SER A 43 -4.99 7.88 3.43
CA SER A 43 -5.67 8.37 4.63
C SER A 43 -7.08 7.79 4.76
N ALA A 44 -7.78 7.62 3.64
CA ALA A 44 -9.07 6.92 3.62
C ALA A 44 -8.88 5.41 3.90
N ALA A 45 -7.86 4.79 3.30
CA ALA A 45 -7.56 3.39 3.51
C ALA A 45 -7.18 3.07 4.96
N SER A 46 -6.38 3.92 5.62
CA SER A 46 -6.01 3.72 7.02
C SER A 46 -7.22 3.82 7.94
N LYS A 47 -8.14 4.76 7.69
CA LYS A 47 -9.41 4.87 8.41
C LYS A 47 -10.29 3.63 8.21
N LEU A 48 -10.39 3.14 6.97
CA LEU A 48 -11.22 1.97 6.65
C LEU A 48 -10.67 0.67 7.25
N LEU A 49 -9.34 0.53 7.31
CA LEU A 49 -8.67 -0.60 7.96
C LEU A 49 -8.64 -0.50 9.49
N GLY A 50 -8.92 0.68 10.06
CA GLY A 50 -8.81 0.90 11.50
C GLY A 50 -7.37 0.91 12.02
N ILE A 51 -6.39 1.22 11.16
CA ILE A 51 -4.96 1.26 11.55
C ILE A 51 -4.39 2.66 11.39
N HIS A 52 -3.32 2.95 12.12
CA HIS A 52 -2.60 4.22 11.97
C HIS A 52 -1.97 4.33 10.56
N ARG A 53 -2.00 5.53 9.97
CA ARG A 53 -1.47 5.79 8.61
C ARG A 53 0.01 5.41 8.45
N ASN A 54 0.82 5.59 9.49
CA ASN A 54 2.24 5.20 9.46
C ASN A 54 2.41 3.68 9.38
N THR A 55 1.55 2.92 10.08
CA THR A 55 1.53 1.46 10.01
C THR A 55 1.15 1.00 8.61
N LEU A 56 0.08 1.57 8.04
CA LEU A 56 -0.30 1.32 6.65
C LEU A 56 0.86 1.60 5.69
N GLN A 57 1.56 2.73 5.86
CA GLN A 57 2.70 3.08 5.01
C GLN A 57 3.84 2.06 5.11
N ARG A 58 4.19 1.60 6.32
CA ARG A 58 5.22 0.56 6.52
C ARG A 58 4.81 -0.74 5.83
N LYS A 59 3.58 -1.19 6.05
CA LYS A 59 3.04 -2.42 5.45
C LYS A 59 2.92 -2.35 3.93
N MET A 60 2.59 -1.17 3.38
CA MET A 60 2.63 -0.96 1.93
C MET A 60 4.04 -1.11 1.34
N VAL A 61 5.09 -0.74 2.08
CA VAL A 61 6.47 -0.90 1.63
C VAL A 61 6.90 -2.37 1.72
N GLU A 62 6.59 -3.01 2.85
CA GLU A 62 6.84 -4.43 3.15
C GLU A 62 6.24 -5.34 2.06
N TYR A 63 4.99 -5.11 1.68
CA TYR A 63 4.29 -5.90 0.66
C TYR A 63 4.41 -5.38 -0.76
N HIS A 64 5.26 -4.37 -0.99
CA HIS A 64 5.48 -3.76 -2.30
C HIS A 64 4.21 -3.23 -2.99
N LEU A 65 3.27 -2.69 -2.21
CA LEU A 65 1.97 -2.17 -2.66
C LEU A 65 1.99 -0.67 -3.00
N ASP A 66 3.16 -0.04 -3.11
CA ASP A 66 3.26 1.40 -3.42
C ASP A 66 3.43 1.67 -4.94
N PRO A 67 2.36 2.12 -5.65
CA PRO A 67 2.45 2.44 -7.07
C PRO A 67 3.30 3.69 -7.35
N ARG A 68 3.61 4.51 -6.33
CA ARG A 68 4.41 5.73 -6.51
C ARG A 68 5.89 5.44 -6.75
N LYS A 69 6.40 4.26 -6.40
CA LYS A 69 7.75 3.84 -6.80
C LYS A 69 7.87 3.65 -8.31
N ALA A 70 6.80 3.20 -8.98
CA ALA A 70 6.79 3.00 -10.43
C ALA A 70 6.64 4.31 -11.23
N ARG A 71 6.04 5.36 -10.62
CA ARG A 71 5.80 6.66 -11.25
C ARG A 71 6.79 7.73 -10.79
N ARG A 72 8.11 7.50 -10.93
CA ARG A 72 9.06 8.62 -10.92
C ARG A 72 8.86 9.39 -12.23
N LYS A 73 8.12 10.50 -12.20
CA LYS A 73 8.14 11.47 -13.31
C LYS A 73 9.59 11.93 -13.50
N PRO A 74 10.10 12.06 -14.74
CA PRO A 74 11.41 12.65 -14.95
C PRO A 74 11.39 14.05 -14.34
N VAL A 75 12.44 14.35 -13.57
CA VAL A 75 12.66 15.68 -13.02
C VAL A 75 12.74 16.63 -14.20
N ARG A 76 11.71 17.47 -14.40
CA ARG A 76 11.75 18.52 -15.42
C ARG A 76 12.70 19.61 -14.91
N GLY A 77 13.99 19.38 -15.13
CA GLY A 77 15.03 20.38 -14.97
C GLY A 77 14.95 21.35 -16.14
N GLU A 78 14.15 22.40 -16.01
CA GLU A 78 14.36 23.64 -16.76
C GLU A 78 14.92 24.66 -15.78
N SER A 79 16.23 24.70 -15.78
CA SER A 79 17.09 25.73 -15.21
C SER A 79 16.53 27.12 -15.57
N ARG A 80 16.15 27.89 -14.54
CA ARG A 80 16.04 29.34 -14.63
C ARG A 80 17.38 29.87 -15.15
N GLN A 81 17.44 30.17 -16.45
CA GLN A 81 18.55 30.90 -17.05
C GLN A 81 18.67 32.23 -16.32
N ARG A 82 19.80 32.41 -15.64
CA ARG A 82 20.26 33.71 -15.14
C ARG A 82 20.31 34.66 -16.33
N LYS A 83 19.51 35.73 -16.31
CA LYS A 83 19.78 36.93 -17.09
C LYS A 83 20.01 38.07 -16.11
N HIS A 84 21.26 38.21 -15.67
CA HIS A 84 21.76 39.52 -15.29
C HIS A 84 21.95 40.29 -16.60
N ALA A 85 21.01 41.19 -16.90
CA ALA A 85 21.20 42.23 -17.89
C ALA A 85 21.50 43.52 -17.13
N ALA A 86 22.49 44.24 -17.64
CA ALA A 86 23.10 45.44 -17.09
C ALA A 86 22.09 46.52 -16.67
N THR A 87 22.38 47.18 -15.55
CA THR A 87 21.85 48.51 -15.23
C THR A 87 23.02 49.47 -15.24
N ALA A 88 22.76 50.63 -15.84
CA ALA A 88 23.65 51.73 -16.20
C ALA A 88 24.54 52.28 -15.07
#